data_AF-A0AAV7YMQ9-F1
#
_entry.id   AF-A0AAV7YMQ9-F1
#
_cell.length_a   1.000
_cell.length_b   1.000
_cell.length_c   1.000
_cell.angle_alpha   90.00
_cell.angle_beta   90.00
_cell.angle_gamma   90.00
#
_symmetry.space_group_name_H-M   'P 1'
#
loop_
_entity.id
_entity.type
_entity.pdbx_description
1 polymer ?
#
loop_
_entity_poly.entity_id
_entity_poly.type
_entity_poly.pdbx_seq_one_letter_code
_entity_poly.pdbx_strand_id
1 'polypeptide(L)'
;MENNPLISILQLSIKNTEKIWDFDINNCVVPIPNSNTDQIMLVDKFHPINEGIIDDKEINIWDEPEDCEDNFITSQNIESQITIKSATLNKLIEKITSQNSVRSRLIKVFLMTYQSFTTSGKLLSKLFQRYEVPKTIISKFKSVEEFNKYKSIIQTRTISVLKIWLERHFSDFNHALIEEIIIWIAKQSQNNQKNIFLLTQITNAIEKQKKQEKNILQNVINVQSMDTPEPKIPKNIFSKQLTLFDIDPEEIARQMSILDFKDFSKIKPVELLNCAWSKAKLKSRSKNVLKIIDRFNQISNSISYLILKKGKIKQRVKVLKMVINVAEHLYNLNNFNSLNSVMAALASSAIYRLKFTFKELPNKQLETFKKLKQVVKGDNNFKNYRQLLNQIQPPCIPFMGVFLSDLTFIEDGNPDYFKRRLINVLKCNLIYGTIEQIQRYQIKAYNLHPVYQFLELLQNLPTLDSEQLYSLSLEIEPKNASQNEIK
;
A
#
# COMPACT_ATOMS: atom_id res chain seq x y z
N MET A 1 -30.37 42.11 -6.93
CA MET A 1 -29.41 41.18 -7.56
C MET A 1 -29.07 40.14 -6.52
N GLU A 2 -29.70 38.97 -6.61
CA GLU A 2 -29.63 37.90 -5.62
C GLU A 2 -28.25 37.23 -5.63
N ASN A 3 -27.67 37.04 -4.44
CA ASN A 3 -26.42 36.33 -4.24
C ASN A 3 -26.56 34.87 -4.72
N ASN A 4 -25.85 34.50 -5.78
CA ASN A 4 -25.80 33.12 -6.28
C ASN A 4 -25.10 32.22 -5.24
N PRO A 5 -25.79 31.22 -4.64
CA PRO A 5 -25.23 30.37 -3.60
C PRO A 5 -24.00 29.57 -4.07
N LEU A 6 -23.89 29.26 -5.37
CA LEU A 6 -22.73 28.58 -5.95
C LEU A 6 -21.47 29.46 -5.91
N ILE A 7 -21.59 30.77 -6.10
CA ILE A 7 -20.45 31.70 -6.04
C ILE A 7 -19.95 31.82 -4.60
N SER A 8 -20.85 31.88 -3.63
CA SER A 8 -20.49 31.90 -2.20
C SER A 8 -19.81 30.59 -1.75
N ILE A 9 -20.29 29.43 -2.22
CA ILE A 9 -19.68 28.12 -1.93
C ILE A 9 -18.30 28.00 -2.60
N LEU A 10 -18.14 28.45 -3.85
CA LEU A 10 -16.86 28.47 -4.56
C LEU A 10 -15.84 29.37 -3.85
N GLN A 11 -16.24 30.57 -3.44
CA GLN A 11 -15.39 31.50 -2.70
C GLN A 11 -15.00 30.95 -1.32
N LEU A 12 -15.90 30.27 -0.61
CA LEU A 12 -15.60 29.61 0.67
C LEU A 12 -14.69 28.38 0.51
N SER A 13 -14.76 27.70 -0.64
CA SER A 13 -13.89 26.56 -0.97
C SER A 13 -12.45 27.01 -1.23
N ILE A 14 -12.28 28.09 -2.01
CA ILE A 14 -10.98 28.69 -2.35
C ILE A 14 -10.32 29.35 -1.13
N LYS A 15 -11.08 30.09 -0.30
CA LYS A 15 -10.54 30.68 0.95
C LYS A 15 -10.07 29.64 1.97
N ASN A 16 -10.62 28.43 1.91
CA ASN A 16 -10.27 27.31 2.79
C ASN A 16 -9.14 26.44 2.23
N THR A 17 -8.74 26.58 0.97
CA THR A 17 -7.53 25.94 0.43
C THR A 17 -6.29 26.79 0.69
N GLU A 18 -6.38 28.13 0.60
CA GLU A 18 -5.27 29.05 0.91
C GLU A 18 -4.81 28.94 2.38
N LYS A 19 -5.75 28.86 3.33
CA LYS A 19 -5.44 28.73 4.78
C LYS A 19 -4.85 27.39 5.22
N ILE A 20 -4.79 26.37 4.35
CA ILE A 20 -4.18 25.06 4.70
C ILE A 20 -2.64 25.15 4.64
N TRP A 21 -2.10 26.17 3.97
CA TRP A 21 -0.67 26.30 3.67
C TRP A 21 0.03 27.47 4.36
N ASP A 22 -0.71 28.32 5.09
CA ASP A 22 -0.14 29.30 6.01
C ASP A 22 0.30 28.61 7.31
N PHE A 23 1.44 27.91 7.25
CA PHE A 23 2.22 27.62 8.44
C PHE A 23 3.02 28.87 8.81
N ASP A 24 2.79 29.37 10.02
CA ASP A 24 3.54 30.44 10.64
C ASP A 24 4.99 29.98 10.89
N ILE A 25 5.92 30.41 10.02
CA ILE A 25 7.34 30.03 10.00
C ILE A 25 8.14 30.66 11.18
N ASN A 26 7.51 31.49 12.02
CA ASN A 26 8.23 32.34 12.96
C ASN A 26 8.60 31.73 14.33
N ASN A 27 8.31 30.45 14.62
CA ASN A 27 8.51 29.90 15.98
C ASN A 27 9.39 28.64 16.12
N CYS A 28 10.35 28.41 15.22
CA CYS A 28 11.48 27.51 15.51
C CYS A 28 12.80 28.11 15.01
N VAL A 29 13.41 28.94 15.85
CA VAL A 29 14.78 29.45 15.66
C VAL A 29 15.77 28.38 16.12
N VAL A 30 16.47 27.74 15.17
CA VAL A 30 17.83 27.17 15.33
C VAL A 30 18.54 27.32 13.96
N PRO A 31 19.80 27.77 13.90
CA PRO A 31 20.30 28.57 12.76
C PRO A 31 20.68 27.77 11.50
N ILE A 32 20.45 28.40 10.36
CA ILE A 32 20.82 27.97 9.01
C ILE A 32 22.21 28.52 8.66
N PRO A 33 23.08 27.75 7.97
CA PRO A 33 23.99 28.31 6.99
C PRO A 33 23.50 28.00 5.56
N ASN A 34 23.05 29.09 4.93
CA ASN A 34 23.01 29.46 3.53
C ASN A 34 22.55 28.48 2.43
N SER A 35 21.40 28.86 1.87
CA SER A 35 21.09 29.00 0.42
C SER A 35 21.36 27.81 -0.50
N ASN A 36 20.28 27.16 -0.94
CA ASN A 36 19.76 27.40 -2.29
C ASN A 36 18.36 26.80 -2.48
N THR A 37 17.57 27.56 -3.23
CA THR A 37 16.16 27.38 -3.60
C THR A 37 15.92 26.16 -4.48
N ASP A 38 15.68 24.98 -3.90
CA ASP A 38 15.34 23.76 -4.66
C ASP A 38 14.21 22.88 -4.08
N GLN A 39 13.50 23.31 -3.03
CA GLN A 39 12.56 22.40 -2.31
C GLN A 39 11.06 22.47 -2.67
N ILE A 40 10.64 23.15 -3.74
CA ILE A 40 9.21 23.22 -4.14
C ILE A 40 8.87 22.33 -5.38
N MET A 41 9.81 21.51 -5.89
CA MET A 41 9.65 20.76 -7.15
C MET A 41 9.47 19.23 -7.02
N LEU A 42 8.90 18.71 -5.91
CA LEU A 42 8.92 17.25 -5.63
C LEU A 42 7.61 16.47 -5.82
N VAL A 43 6.57 17.04 -6.43
CA VAL A 43 5.31 16.28 -6.71
C VAL A 43 5.13 15.93 -8.20
N ASP A 44 5.85 16.59 -9.12
CA ASP A 44 5.58 16.47 -10.57
C ASP A 44 6.58 15.65 -11.39
N LYS A 45 7.51 14.92 -10.77
CA LYS A 45 8.32 13.93 -11.52
C LYS A 45 7.60 12.58 -11.64
N PHE A 46 6.36 12.61 -12.12
CA PHE A 46 5.79 11.46 -12.82
C PHE A 46 6.43 11.43 -14.21
N HIS A 47 7.65 10.93 -14.30
CA HIS A 47 8.11 10.41 -15.59
C HIS A 47 7.41 9.06 -15.77
N PRO A 48 6.44 8.91 -16.69
CA PRO A 48 6.20 7.57 -17.22
C PRO A 48 7.58 7.05 -17.65
N ILE A 49 7.97 5.87 -17.19
CA ILE A 49 9.28 5.27 -17.50
C ILE A 49 9.45 4.99 -19.02
N ASN A 50 8.47 5.33 -19.84
CA ASN A 50 8.42 4.86 -21.21
C ASN A 50 8.92 5.92 -22.18
N GLU A 51 10.25 6.05 -22.23
CA GLU A 51 10.95 6.42 -23.46
C GLU A 51 10.54 5.41 -24.55
N GLY A 52 9.60 5.79 -25.43
CA GLY A 52 9.15 4.93 -26.54
C GLY A 52 7.64 4.76 -26.71
N ILE A 53 6.80 5.41 -25.89
CA ILE A 53 5.39 5.58 -26.24
C ILE A 53 5.34 6.41 -27.52
N ILE A 54 4.72 5.87 -28.58
CA ILE A 54 4.19 6.74 -29.64
C ILE A 54 3.17 7.60 -28.91
N ASP A 55 3.55 8.85 -28.68
CA ASP A 55 2.71 9.87 -28.10
C ASP A 55 1.40 9.82 -28.88
N ASP A 56 0.37 9.23 -28.27
CA ASP A 56 -1.01 9.22 -28.73
C ASP A 56 -1.50 10.67 -28.52
N LYS A 57 -0.85 11.61 -29.24
CA LYS A 57 -1.15 13.03 -29.23
C LYS A 57 -2.61 13.13 -29.59
N GLU A 58 -3.39 13.51 -28.58
CA GLU A 58 -4.57 14.34 -28.74
C GLU A 58 -5.78 13.76 -29.49
N ILE A 59 -5.83 12.49 -29.89
CA ILE A 59 -7.07 11.93 -30.48
C ILE A 59 -8.20 12.02 -29.46
N ASN A 60 -9.20 12.86 -29.72
CA ASN A 60 -10.39 12.98 -28.88
C ASN A 60 -11.06 11.61 -28.74
N ILE A 61 -11.61 11.30 -27.58
CA ILE A 61 -12.27 10.01 -27.35
C ILE A 61 -13.42 9.72 -28.33
N TRP A 62 -14.03 10.75 -28.90
CA TRP A 62 -15.11 10.62 -29.90
C TRP A 62 -14.61 10.50 -31.34
N ASP A 63 -13.35 10.84 -31.60
CA ASP A 63 -12.74 10.77 -32.93
C ASP A 63 -12.03 9.43 -33.17
N GLU A 64 -11.83 8.63 -32.12
CA GLU A 64 -11.29 7.28 -32.27
C GLU A 64 -12.31 6.35 -32.96
N PRO A 65 -11.90 5.54 -33.95
CA PRO A 65 -12.80 4.65 -34.67
C PRO A 65 -13.47 3.59 -33.79
N GLU A 66 -14.46 2.89 -34.36
CA GLU A 66 -15.12 1.75 -33.73
C GLU A 66 -14.13 0.63 -33.36
N ASP A 67 -14.57 -0.32 -32.54
CA ASP A 67 -13.70 -1.37 -32.01
C ASP A 67 -13.08 -2.20 -33.15
N CYS A 68 -11.75 -2.25 -33.19
CA CYS A 68 -10.97 -3.01 -34.16
C CYS A 68 -9.70 -3.57 -33.51
N GLU A 69 -8.99 -4.47 -34.22
CA GLU A 69 -7.77 -5.11 -33.70
C GLU A 69 -6.60 -4.14 -33.39
N ASP A 70 -6.70 -2.89 -33.81
CA ASP A 70 -5.70 -1.84 -33.57
C ASP A 70 -6.03 -0.94 -32.37
N ASN A 71 -7.26 -0.99 -31.84
CA ASN A 71 -7.65 -0.19 -30.68
C ASN A 71 -8.26 -1.01 -29.51
N PHE A 72 -8.80 -2.20 -29.78
CA PHE A 72 -9.54 -3.00 -28.80
C PHE A 72 -9.49 -4.50 -29.13
N ILE A 73 -8.83 -5.28 -28.29
CA ILE A 73 -8.70 -6.73 -28.44
C ILE A 73 -9.37 -7.41 -27.25
N THR A 74 -10.24 -8.37 -27.55
CA THR A 74 -10.88 -9.24 -26.55
C THR A 74 -10.34 -10.66 -26.64
N SER A 75 -10.57 -11.43 -25.58
CA SER A 75 -10.36 -12.87 -25.54
C SER A 75 -11.60 -13.54 -24.98
N GLN A 76 -11.90 -14.74 -25.45
CA GLN A 76 -12.91 -15.60 -24.84
C GLN A 76 -12.22 -16.58 -23.89
N ASN A 77 -12.72 -16.69 -22.66
CA ASN A 77 -12.30 -17.75 -21.76
C ASN A 77 -13.00 -19.07 -22.13
N ILE A 78 -12.60 -20.17 -21.48
CA ILE A 78 -13.14 -21.52 -21.69
C ILE A 78 -14.67 -21.57 -21.46
N GLU A 79 -15.21 -20.66 -20.66
CA GLU A 79 -16.65 -20.51 -20.36
C GLU A 79 -17.38 -19.56 -21.33
N SER A 80 -16.78 -19.21 -22.47
CA SER A 80 -17.34 -18.28 -23.47
C SER A 80 -17.60 -16.84 -22.97
N GLN A 81 -17.06 -16.45 -21.81
CA GLN A 81 -17.09 -15.07 -21.35
C GLN A 81 -16.02 -14.24 -22.05
N ILE A 82 -16.46 -13.15 -22.68
CA ILE A 82 -15.59 -12.17 -23.35
C ILE A 82 -14.91 -11.28 -22.30
N THR A 83 -13.58 -11.29 -22.29
CA THR A 83 -12.72 -10.44 -21.45
C THR A 83 -11.89 -9.49 -22.31
N ILE A 84 -11.58 -8.31 -21.78
CA ILE A 84 -10.73 -7.33 -22.46
C ILE A 84 -9.28 -7.75 -22.30
N LYS A 85 -8.60 -8.06 -23.41
CA LYS A 85 -7.18 -8.43 -23.42
C LYS A 85 -6.30 -7.19 -23.43
N SER A 86 -6.55 -6.30 -24.37
CA SER A 86 -5.80 -5.05 -24.50
C SER A 86 -6.60 -3.98 -25.21
N ALA A 87 -6.35 -2.71 -24.89
CA ALA A 87 -7.10 -1.60 -25.47
C ALA A 87 -6.32 -0.28 -25.38
N THR A 88 -6.68 0.71 -26.18
CA THR A 88 -6.22 2.10 -26.00
C THR A 88 -6.85 2.71 -24.74
N LEU A 89 -6.26 3.81 -24.25
CA LEU A 89 -6.80 4.53 -23.09
C LEU A 89 -8.24 5.00 -23.33
N ASN A 90 -8.50 5.58 -24.51
CA ASN A 90 -9.82 6.05 -24.92
C ASN A 90 -10.84 4.89 -24.92
N LYS A 91 -10.52 3.73 -25.52
CA LYS A 91 -11.39 2.55 -25.49
C LYS A 91 -11.66 2.02 -24.08
N LEU A 92 -10.66 2.02 -23.20
CA LEU A 92 -10.88 1.66 -21.79
C LEU A 92 -11.87 2.60 -21.10
N ILE A 93 -11.72 3.91 -21.31
CA ILE A 93 -12.62 4.94 -20.77
C ILE A 93 -14.04 4.78 -21.35
N GLU A 94 -14.15 4.47 -22.64
CA GLU A 94 -15.43 4.17 -23.31
C GLU A 94 -16.13 2.98 -22.62
N LYS A 95 -15.40 1.88 -22.34
CA LYS A 95 -15.99 0.69 -21.72
C LYS A 95 -16.40 0.90 -20.26
N ILE A 96 -15.59 1.61 -19.44
CA ILE A 96 -15.97 1.91 -18.04
C ILE A 96 -17.12 2.92 -17.93
N THR A 97 -17.40 3.69 -18.99
CA THR A 97 -18.51 4.66 -19.05
C THR A 97 -19.71 4.20 -19.89
N SER A 98 -19.72 2.94 -20.35
CA SER A 98 -20.77 2.41 -21.23
C SER A 98 -22.09 2.07 -20.53
N GLN A 99 -23.19 1.96 -21.29
CA GLN A 99 -24.53 1.65 -20.77
C GLN A 99 -24.63 0.27 -20.10
N ASN A 100 -23.88 -0.72 -20.62
CA ASN A 100 -23.83 -2.09 -20.11
C ASN A 100 -22.79 -2.27 -18.99
N SER A 101 -22.46 -1.21 -18.24
CA SER A 101 -21.47 -1.25 -17.15
C SER A 101 -21.96 -2.06 -15.94
N VAL A 102 -22.15 -3.36 -16.11
CA VAL A 102 -22.36 -4.35 -15.04
C VAL A 102 -21.05 -4.65 -14.30
N ARG A 103 -19.88 -4.20 -14.78
CA ARG A 103 -18.61 -4.60 -14.16
C ARG A 103 -18.03 -3.52 -13.23
N SER A 104 -18.56 -3.47 -12.01
CA SER A 104 -17.91 -2.84 -10.84
C SER A 104 -16.41 -3.20 -10.77
N ARG A 105 -16.04 -4.42 -11.19
CA ARG A 105 -14.66 -4.88 -11.26
C ARG A 105 -13.78 -4.12 -12.26
N LEU A 106 -14.26 -3.81 -13.47
CA LEU A 106 -13.42 -3.13 -14.48
C LEU A 106 -13.04 -1.71 -14.02
N ILE A 107 -13.99 -0.99 -13.42
CA ILE A 107 -13.75 0.32 -12.82
C ILE A 107 -12.69 0.23 -11.72
N LYS A 108 -12.81 -0.78 -10.82
CA LYS A 108 -11.83 -1.00 -9.75
C LYS A 108 -10.44 -1.34 -10.30
N VAL A 109 -10.35 -2.25 -11.27
CA VAL A 109 -9.09 -2.61 -11.94
C VAL A 109 -8.45 -1.37 -12.56
N PHE A 110 -9.23 -0.63 -13.34
CA PHE A 110 -8.76 0.58 -14.03
C PHE A 110 -8.27 1.64 -13.04
N LEU A 111 -9.11 2.07 -12.10
CA LEU A 111 -8.76 3.15 -11.15
C LEU A 111 -7.62 2.78 -10.20
N MET A 112 -7.41 1.50 -9.92
CA MET A 112 -6.32 1.07 -9.05
C MET A 112 -4.98 0.90 -9.79
N THR A 113 -5.00 0.77 -11.13
CA THR A 113 -3.80 0.47 -11.93
C THR A 113 -3.46 1.52 -12.98
N TYR A 114 -4.33 2.50 -13.27
CA TYR A 114 -4.11 3.44 -14.38
C TYR A 114 -2.79 4.21 -14.32
N GLN A 115 -2.29 4.48 -13.11
CA GLN A 115 -1.00 5.14 -12.87
C GLN A 115 0.22 4.31 -13.32
N SER A 116 0.03 3.09 -13.83
CA SER A 116 1.07 2.34 -14.53
C SER A 116 1.20 2.68 -16.01
N PHE A 117 0.17 3.29 -16.62
CA PHE A 117 0.12 3.56 -18.06
C PHE A 117 -0.37 4.97 -18.45
N THR A 118 -0.91 5.77 -17.52
CA THR A 118 -1.31 7.16 -17.77
C THR A 118 -1.22 8.01 -16.49
N THR A 119 -1.37 9.32 -16.59
CA THR A 119 -1.35 10.26 -15.47
C THR A 119 -2.77 10.66 -15.04
N SER A 120 -2.93 11.15 -13.80
CA SER A 120 -4.20 11.67 -13.30
C SER A 120 -4.74 12.80 -14.20
N GLY A 121 -3.90 13.75 -14.62
CA GLY A 121 -4.31 14.84 -15.52
C GLY A 121 -4.79 14.34 -16.89
N LYS A 122 -4.08 13.39 -17.51
CA LYS A 122 -4.51 12.81 -18.79
C LYS A 122 -5.83 12.04 -18.65
N LEU A 123 -5.99 11.26 -17.59
CA LEU A 123 -7.26 10.57 -17.31
C LEU A 123 -8.42 11.56 -17.11
N LEU A 124 -8.20 12.62 -16.32
CA LEU A 124 -9.20 13.64 -16.05
C LEU A 124 -9.66 14.33 -17.35
N SER A 125 -8.70 14.79 -18.16
CA SER A 125 -8.97 15.40 -19.47
C SER A 125 -9.79 14.48 -20.38
N LYS A 126 -9.45 13.18 -20.45
CA LYS A 126 -10.21 12.20 -21.24
C LYS A 126 -11.63 11.95 -20.70
N LEU A 127 -11.82 11.99 -19.38
CA LEU A 127 -13.17 11.90 -18.79
C LEU A 127 -14.00 13.15 -19.14
N PHE A 128 -13.41 14.34 -19.16
CA PHE A 128 -14.10 15.56 -19.61
C PHE A 128 -14.49 15.47 -21.08
N GLN A 129 -13.57 15.04 -21.96
CA GLN A 129 -13.89 14.76 -23.37
C GLN A 129 -15.05 13.76 -23.49
N ARG A 130 -15.04 12.68 -22.70
CA ARG A 130 -16.10 11.67 -22.70
C ARG A 130 -17.46 12.21 -22.25
N TYR A 131 -17.48 13.19 -21.34
CA TYR A 131 -18.71 13.83 -20.88
C TYR A 131 -19.35 14.70 -21.97
N GLU A 132 -18.52 15.33 -22.80
CA GLU A 132 -18.95 16.21 -23.90
C GLU A 132 -19.33 15.41 -25.15
N VAL A 133 -20.50 14.78 -25.09
CA VAL A 133 -21.05 14.02 -26.23
C VAL A 133 -21.32 14.97 -27.41
N PRO A 134 -20.65 14.82 -28.56
CA PRO A 134 -20.75 15.75 -29.68
C PRO A 134 -22.12 15.64 -30.37
N LYS A 135 -22.62 16.75 -30.92
CA LYS A 135 -23.89 16.75 -31.68
C LYS A 135 -23.74 16.11 -33.07
N THR A 136 -22.52 15.97 -33.57
CA THR A 136 -22.24 15.38 -34.90
C THR A 136 -22.68 13.92 -34.99
N ILE A 137 -22.72 13.19 -33.88
CA ILE A 137 -23.15 11.79 -33.85
C ILE A 137 -24.68 11.61 -33.79
N ILE A 138 -25.47 12.70 -33.74
CA ILE A 138 -26.94 12.63 -33.72
C ILE A 138 -27.46 11.84 -34.93
N SER A 139 -26.79 11.97 -36.08
CA SER A 139 -27.12 11.23 -37.32
C SER A 139 -27.06 9.70 -37.17
N LYS A 140 -26.38 9.17 -36.14
CA LYS A 140 -26.32 7.73 -35.85
C LYS A 140 -27.55 7.21 -35.11
N PHE A 141 -28.46 8.07 -34.68
CA PHE A 141 -29.64 7.73 -33.87
C PHE A 141 -30.93 7.92 -34.66
N LYS A 142 -31.98 7.14 -34.33
CA LYS A 142 -33.27 7.20 -35.02
C LYS A 142 -34.05 8.47 -34.69
N SER A 143 -33.82 9.05 -33.51
CA SER A 143 -34.45 10.29 -33.06
C SER A 143 -33.54 11.11 -32.15
N VAL A 144 -33.83 12.40 -32.05
CA VAL A 144 -33.16 13.32 -31.11
C VAL A 144 -33.37 12.89 -29.66
N GLU A 145 -34.52 12.28 -29.35
CA GLU A 145 -34.85 11.74 -28.03
C GLU A 145 -33.94 10.56 -27.67
N GLU A 146 -33.71 9.65 -28.61
CA GLU A 146 -32.80 8.51 -28.42
C GLU A 146 -31.36 8.98 -28.18
N PHE A 147 -30.91 9.97 -28.97
CA PHE A 147 -29.61 10.61 -28.76
C PHE A 147 -29.52 11.28 -27.38
N ASN A 148 -30.53 12.02 -26.96
CA ASN A 148 -30.56 12.68 -25.65
C ASN A 148 -30.52 11.66 -24.50
N LYS A 149 -31.20 10.52 -24.65
CA LYS A 149 -31.14 9.41 -23.71
C LYS A 149 -29.74 8.81 -23.63
N TYR A 150 -29.12 8.51 -24.78
CA TYR A 150 -27.73 8.03 -24.85
C TYR A 150 -26.76 9.01 -24.20
N LYS A 151 -26.87 10.31 -24.54
CA LYS A 151 -26.05 11.39 -23.97
C LYS A 151 -26.16 11.44 -22.45
N SER A 152 -27.39 11.41 -21.91
CA SER A 152 -27.65 11.43 -20.48
C SER A 152 -27.03 10.23 -19.75
N ILE A 153 -27.04 9.04 -20.37
CA ILE A 153 -26.42 7.82 -19.83
C ILE A 153 -24.91 7.99 -19.74
N ILE A 154 -24.24 8.37 -20.84
CA ILE A 154 -22.78 8.55 -20.86
C ILE A 154 -22.33 9.61 -19.84
N GLN A 155 -23.03 10.75 -19.78
CA GLN A 155 -22.74 11.81 -18.82
C GLN A 155 -22.87 11.31 -17.37
N THR A 156 -23.94 10.57 -17.06
CA THR A 156 -24.17 10.02 -15.72
C THR A 156 -23.11 8.98 -15.33
N ARG A 157 -22.70 8.11 -16.25
CA ARG A 157 -21.66 7.11 -16.01
C ARG A 157 -20.27 7.73 -15.85
N THR A 158 -19.94 8.75 -16.66
CA THR A 158 -18.69 9.49 -16.54
C THR A 158 -18.58 10.17 -15.17
N ILE A 159 -19.65 10.84 -14.73
CA ILE A 159 -19.76 11.40 -13.37
C ILE A 159 -19.61 10.30 -12.30
N SER A 160 -20.21 9.12 -12.52
CA SER A 160 -20.13 8.00 -11.57
C SER A 160 -18.70 7.49 -11.40
N VAL A 161 -17.93 7.39 -12.50
CA VAL A 161 -16.50 7.01 -12.45
C VAL A 161 -15.69 8.07 -11.71
N LEU A 162 -15.88 9.35 -12.03
CA LEU A 162 -15.20 10.46 -11.36
C LEU A 162 -15.53 10.49 -9.86
N LYS A 163 -16.78 10.24 -9.49
CA LYS A 163 -17.22 10.08 -8.09
C LYS A 163 -16.44 8.97 -7.38
N ILE A 164 -16.40 7.76 -7.96
CA ILE A 164 -15.68 6.63 -7.35
C ILE A 164 -14.19 6.96 -7.20
N TRP A 165 -13.62 7.64 -8.19
CA TRP A 165 -12.21 8.05 -8.18
C TRP A 165 -11.92 9.04 -7.05
N LEU A 166 -12.74 10.10 -6.90
CA LEU A 166 -12.64 11.07 -5.81
C LEU A 166 -12.87 10.43 -4.42
N GLU A 167 -13.81 9.50 -4.29
CA GLU A 167 -14.14 8.87 -2.99
C GLU A 167 -13.08 7.88 -2.53
N ARG A 168 -12.49 7.10 -3.45
CA ARG A 168 -11.61 5.96 -3.13
C ARG A 168 -10.13 6.23 -3.34
N HIS A 169 -9.78 7.17 -4.22
CA HIS A 169 -8.39 7.46 -4.61
C HIS A 169 -8.11 8.97 -4.57
N PHE A 170 -8.65 9.68 -3.58
CA PHE A 170 -8.49 11.13 -3.45
C PHE A 170 -7.03 11.61 -3.45
N SER A 171 -6.09 10.76 -3.00
CA SER A 171 -4.66 11.08 -3.00
C SER A 171 -4.04 11.25 -4.39
N ASP A 172 -4.77 10.91 -5.45
CA ASP A 172 -4.32 11.08 -6.84
C ASP A 172 -4.48 12.52 -7.36
N PHE A 173 -5.22 13.37 -6.63
CA PHE A 173 -5.56 14.73 -7.03
C PHE A 173 -4.69 15.75 -6.28
N ASN A 174 -3.95 16.55 -7.03
CA ASN A 174 -3.28 17.74 -6.50
C ASN A 174 -4.22 18.96 -6.57
N HIS A 175 -3.78 20.11 -6.06
CA HIS A 175 -4.59 21.32 -6.05
C HIS A 175 -5.05 21.74 -7.46
N ALA A 176 -4.14 21.68 -8.45
CA ALA A 176 -4.45 22.04 -9.83
C ALA A 176 -5.56 21.17 -10.43
N LEU A 177 -5.53 19.85 -10.22
CA LEU A 177 -6.57 18.94 -10.71
C LEU A 177 -7.91 19.18 -10.02
N ILE A 178 -7.91 19.50 -8.73
CA ILE A 178 -9.13 19.83 -7.99
C ILE A 178 -9.73 21.13 -8.54
N GLU A 179 -8.90 22.15 -8.76
CA GLU A 179 -9.31 23.43 -9.34
C GLU A 179 -9.86 23.25 -10.75
N GLU A 180 -9.20 22.43 -11.58
CA GLU A 180 -9.68 22.09 -12.92
C GLU A 180 -11.07 21.44 -12.89
N ILE A 181 -11.32 20.53 -11.94
CA ILE A 181 -12.64 19.93 -11.73
C ILE A 181 -13.68 20.99 -11.32
N ILE A 182 -13.32 21.89 -10.40
CA ILE A 182 -14.22 22.94 -9.93
C ILE A 182 -14.61 23.89 -11.07
N ILE A 183 -13.63 24.35 -11.86
CA ILE A 183 -13.86 25.19 -13.04
C ILE A 183 -14.72 24.45 -14.06
N TRP A 184 -14.43 23.17 -14.30
CA TRP A 184 -15.22 22.34 -15.21
C TRP A 184 -16.67 22.22 -14.75
N ILE A 185 -16.92 21.92 -13.47
CA ILE A 185 -18.27 21.86 -12.88
C ILE A 185 -19.01 23.19 -13.04
N ALA A 186 -18.35 24.31 -12.77
CA ALA A 186 -18.94 25.65 -12.87
C ALA A 186 -19.37 26.00 -14.31
N LYS A 187 -18.65 25.50 -15.32
CA LYS A 187 -18.99 25.68 -16.74
C LYS A 187 -20.21 24.85 -17.18
N GLN A 188 -20.59 23.80 -16.45
CA GLN A 188 -21.74 22.96 -16.80
C GLN A 188 -23.06 23.61 -16.35
N SER A 189 -23.61 24.52 -17.17
CA SER A 189 -24.74 25.40 -16.83
C SER A 189 -26.13 24.75 -16.71
N GLN A 190 -26.27 23.43 -16.93
CA GLN A 190 -27.60 22.77 -17.04
C GLN A 190 -27.85 21.61 -16.06
N ASN A 191 -26.92 21.24 -15.17
CA ASN A 191 -27.02 20.03 -14.33
C ASN A 191 -26.81 20.31 -12.83
N ASN A 192 -27.57 21.26 -12.26
CA ASN A 192 -27.40 21.74 -10.88
C ASN A 192 -27.30 20.62 -9.83
N GLN A 193 -28.15 19.60 -9.86
CA GLN A 193 -28.17 18.58 -8.80
C GLN A 193 -26.97 17.61 -8.83
N LYS A 194 -26.50 17.21 -10.03
CA LYS A 194 -25.30 16.34 -10.19
C LYS A 194 -24.02 17.11 -9.88
N ASN A 195 -23.96 18.39 -10.25
CA ASN A 195 -22.85 19.29 -9.98
C ASN A 195 -22.70 19.56 -8.48
N ILE A 196 -23.81 19.86 -7.79
CA ILE A 196 -23.83 20.02 -6.33
C ILE A 196 -23.32 18.74 -5.66
N PHE A 197 -23.73 17.55 -6.11
CA PHE A 197 -23.27 16.30 -5.53
C PHE A 197 -21.76 16.08 -5.68
N LEU A 198 -21.18 16.34 -6.86
CA LEU A 198 -19.73 16.22 -7.07
C LEU A 198 -18.95 17.19 -6.18
N LEU A 199 -19.41 18.44 -6.07
CA LEU A 199 -18.82 19.43 -5.17
C LEU A 199 -18.90 18.96 -3.71
N THR A 200 -20.04 18.42 -3.27
CA THR A 200 -20.19 17.83 -1.93
C THR A 200 -19.22 16.66 -1.71
N GLN A 201 -18.98 15.80 -2.71
CA GLN A 201 -17.99 14.73 -2.58
C GLN A 201 -16.57 15.25 -2.47
N ILE A 202 -16.19 16.27 -3.25
CA ILE A 202 -14.89 16.92 -3.14
C ILE A 202 -14.73 17.52 -1.75
N THR A 203 -15.71 18.28 -1.26
CA THR A 203 -15.70 18.85 0.09
C THR A 203 -15.59 17.77 1.16
N ASN A 204 -16.38 16.70 1.07
CA ASN A 204 -16.33 15.58 2.01
C ASN A 204 -14.99 14.84 1.97
N ALA A 205 -14.39 14.66 0.79
CA ALA A 205 -13.10 14.00 0.64
C ALA A 205 -11.97 14.85 1.21
N ILE A 206 -12.00 16.17 0.98
CA ILE A 206 -11.07 17.14 1.60
C ILE A 206 -11.22 17.11 3.13
N GLU A 207 -12.44 17.18 3.66
CA GLU A 207 -12.70 17.08 5.10
C GLU A 207 -12.23 15.75 5.69
N LYS A 208 -12.45 14.65 4.97
CA LYS A 208 -12.02 13.32 5.39
C LYS A 208 -10.51 13.22 5.42
N GLN A 209 -9.79 13.81 4.47
CA GLN A 209 -8.33 13.85 4.49
C GLN A 209 -7.82 14.65 5.71
N LYS A 210 -8.41 15.82 5.99
CA LYS A 210 -8.11 16.61 7.20
C LYS A 210 -8.37 15.84 8.49
N LYS A 211 -9.45 15.04 8.54
CA LYS A 211 -9.79 14.20 9.70
C LYS A 211 -8.89 12.96 9.81
N GLN A 212 -8.50 12.33 8.70
CA GLN A 212 -7.64 11.14 8.70
C GLN A 212 -6.24 11.42 9.23
N GLU A 213 -5.69 12.62 9.01
CA GLU A 213 -4.41 13.04 9.62
C GLU A 213 -4.48 13.17 11.15
N LYS A 214 -5.64 13.54 11.70
CA LYS A 214 -5.90 13.56 13.15
C LYS A 214 -6.32 12.19 13.73
N ASN A 215 -6.99 11.35 12.95
CA ASN A 215 -7.64 10.12 13.42
C ASN A 215 -6.80 8.83 13.34
N ILE A 216 -5.61 8.81 12.74
CA ILE A 216 -4.76 7.61 12.77
C ILE A 216 -4.35 7.26 14.21
N LEU A 217 -4.24 8.24 15.11
CA LEU A 217 -4.04 8.00 16.55
C LEU A 217 -5.34 7.51 17.22
N GLN A 218 -6.50 8.07 16.87
CA GLN A 218 -7.79 7.70 17.47
C GLN A 218 -8.33 6.34 17.03
N ASN A 219 -8.08 5.89 15.79
CA ASN A 219 -8.54 4.57 15.33
C ASN A 219 -7.74 3.41 15.93
N VAL A 220 -6.54 3.67 16.48
CA VAL A 220 -5.81 2.72 17.33
C VAL A 220 -6.39 2.70 18.76
N ILE A 221 -7.06 3.77 19.17
CA ILE A 221 -7.64 3.93 20.52
C ILE A 221 -9.11 3.47 20.57
N ASN A 222 -9.89 3.63 19.49
CA ASN A 222 -11.33 3.34 19.45
C ASN A 222 -11.70 1.87 19.15
N VAL A 223 -10.74 0.94 19.14
CA VAL A 223 -11.02 -0.51 19.14
C VAL A 223 -11.23 -1.02 20.58
N GLN A 224 -11.38 -0.13 21.58
CA GLN A 224 -11.69 -0.52 22.96
C GLN A 224 -13.14 -1.03 23.05
N SER A 225 -13.36 -2.28 22.66
CA SER A 225 -14.53 -3.06 23.07
C SER A 225 -14.32 -3.63 24.47
N MET A 226 -15.41 -4.01 25.15
CA MET A 226 -15.38 -4.67 26.46
C MET A 226 -14.54 -5.97 26.46
N ASP A 227 -14.22 -6.54 25.30
CA ASP A 227 -13.49 -7.81 25.12
C ASP A 227 -11.99 -7.62 24.77
N THR A 228 -11.43 -6.42 24.90
CA THR A 228 -10.01 -6.17 24.60
C THR A 228 -9.12 -6.82 25.67
N PRO A 229 -8.16 -7.70 25.33
CA PRO A 229 -7.32 -8.35 26.33
C PRO A 229 -6.45 -7.34 27.08
N GLU A 230 -6.43 -7.44 28.42
CA GLU A 230 -5.57 -6.59 29.25
C GLU A 230 -4.07 -6.80 28.91
N PRO A 231 -3.28 -5.70 28.85
CA PRO A 231 -1.83 -5.79 28.67
C PRO A 231 -1.14 -6.51 29.83
N LYS A 232 -0.16 -7.35 29.53
CA LYS A 232 0.68 -7.98 30.55
C LYS A 232 1.84 -7.04 30.93
N ILE A 233 1.64 -6.24 31.97
CA ILE A 233 2.59 -5.20 32.40
C ILE A 233 3.51 -5.74 33.51
N PRO A 234 4.85 -5.63 33.37
CA PRO A 234 5.77 -5.94 34.45
C PRO A 234 5.84 -4.79 35.46
N LYS A 235 6.14 -5.12 36.73
CA LYS A 235 6.17 -4.15 37.83
C LYS A 235 7.17 -3.01 37.61
N ASN A 236 8.21 -3.23 36.81
CA ASN A 236 9.28 -2.27 36.51
C ASN A 236 9.06 -1.49 35.20
N ILE A 237 7.83 -1.38 34.68
CA ILE A 237 7.52 -0.69 33.42
C ILE A 237 8.06 0.76 33.33
N PHE A 238 8.10 1.49 34.44
CA PHE A 238 8.63 2.86 34.49
C PHE A 238 10.14 2.93 34.80
N SER A 239 10.81 1.79 34.88
CA SER A 239 12.25 1.73 35.13
C SER A 239 13.03 2.13 33.88
N LYS A 240 14.06 2.97 34.05
CA LYS A 240 15.04 3.28 32.99
C LYS A 240 15.85 2.05 32.54
N GLN A 241 15.80 0.96 33.30
CA GLN A 241 16.48 -0.30 33.00
C GLN A 241 15.56 -1.35 32.37
N LEU A 242 14.33 -1.00 31.96
CA LEU A 242 13.41 -1.92 31.31
C LEU A 242 14.05 -2.53 30.05
N THR A 243 14.08 -3.85 29.96
CA THR A 243 14.56 -4.59 28.79
C THR A 243 13.46 -5.48 28.23
N LEU A 244 13.64 -5.96 26.99
CA LEU A 244 12.72 -6.94 26.40
C LEU A 244 12.59 -8.23 27.25
N PHE A 245 13.60 -8.55 28.06
CA PHE A 245 13.60 -9.74 28.90
C PHE A 245 12.67 -9.64 30.12
N ASP A 246 12.22 -8.42 30.45
CA ASP A 246 11.29 -8.17 31.55
C ASP A 246 9.84 -8.25 31.09
N ILE A 247 9.60 -8.34 29.78
CA ILE A 247 8.28 -8.30 29.16
C ILE A 247 7.84 -9.73 28.79
N ASP A 248 6.56 -10.03 28.99
CA ASP A 248 5.99 -11.32 28.58
C ASP A 248 6.09 -11.49 27.05
N PRO A 249 6.54 -12.65 26.53
CA PRO A 249 6.68 -12.88 25.09
C PRO A 249 5.40 -12.65 24.28
N GLU A 250 4.23 -12.92 24.87
CA GLU A 250 2.95 -12.64 24.22
C GLU A 250 2.74 -11.14 24.05
N GLU A 251 3.10 -10.36 25.08
CA GLU A 251 2.95 -8.91 25.06
C GLU A 251 3.92 -8.26 24.06
N ILE A 252 5.15 -8.78 23.94
CA ILE A 252 6.07 -8.37 22.87
C ILE A 252 5.42 -8.58 21.49
N ALA A 253 4.84 -9.76 21.24
CA ALA A 253 4.19 -10.08 19.97
C ALA A 253 2.94 -9.20 19.71
N ARG A 254 2.16 -8.89 20.74
CA ARG A 254 1.00 -7.97 20.67
C ARG A 254 1.45 -6.56 20.25
N GLN A 255 2.45 -6.01 20.94
CA GLN A 255 2.95 -4.65 20.65
C GLN A 255 3.66 -4.56 19.29
N MET A 256 4.40 -5.60 18.88
CA MET A 256 4.94 -5.71 17.52
C MET A 256 3.80 -5.66 16.49
N SER A 257 2.73 -6.44 16.69
CA SER A 257 1.60 -6.50 15.76
C SER A 257 0.86 -5.17 15.63
N ILE A 258 0.73 -4.40 16.71
CA ILE A 258 0.18 -3.03 16.66
C ILE A 258 1.06 -2.12 15.80
N LEU A 259 2.38 -2.10 16.05
CA LEU A 259 3.33 -1.27 15.30
C LEU A 259 3.34 -1.63 13.81
N ASP A 260 3.45 -2.92 13.52
CA ASP A 260 3.57 -3.41 12.15
C ASP A 260 2.27 -3.15 11.38
N PHE A 261 1.11 -3.33 12.01
CA PHE A 261 -0.18 -3.06 11.37
C PHE A 261 -0.35 -1.57 11.03
N LYS A 262 0.13 -0.67 11.91
CA LYS A 262 0.09 0.77 11.68
C LYS A 262 0.84 1.18 10.41
N ASP A 263 1.93 0.50 10.08
CA ASP A 263 2.71 0.77 8.86
C ASP A 263 2.15 0.00 7.66
N PHE A 264 1.73 -1.25 7.86
CA PHE A 264 1.08 -2.08 6.83
C PHE A 264 -0.20 -1.45 6.27
N SER A 265 -1.07 -0.94 7.13
CA SER A 265 -2.34 -0.31 6.74
C SER A 265 -2.17 0.99 5.94
N LYS A 266 -0.97 1.58 5.93
CA LYS A 266 -0.67 2.80 5.18
C LYS A 266 -0.21 2.54 3.75
N ILE A 267 0.16 1.31 3.39
CA ILE A 267 0.57 1.00 2.02
C ILE A 267 -0.58 1.30 1.07
N LYS A 268 -0.32 2.17 0.10
CA LYS A 268 -1.27 2.52 -0.96
C LYS A 268 -1.02 1.70 -2.22
N PRO A 269 -2.05 1.41 -3.03
CA PRO A 269 -1.89 0.71 -4.32
C PRO A 269 -0.85 1.33 -5.25
N VAL A 270 -0.78 2.66 -5.30
CA VAL A 270 0.19 3.41 -6.10
C VAL A 270 1.64 3.03 -5.80
N GLU A 271 1.96 2.63 -4.57
CA GLU A 271 3.30 2.22 -4.14
C GLU A 271 3.73 0.85 -4.69
N LEU A 272 2.74 0.06 -5.12
CA LEU A 272 2.88 -1.34 -5.55
C LEU A 272 2.86 -1.49 -7.09
N LEU A 273 2.70 -0.39 -7.82
CA LEU A 273 2.74 -0.40 -9.29
C LEU A 273 4.17 -0.26 -9.81
N ASN A 274 4.45 -0.85 -10.99
CA ASN A 274 5.72 -0.72 -11.73
C ASN A 274 6.98 -1.12 -10.95
N CYS A 275 6.85 -1.91 -9.88
CA CYS A 275 7.93 -2.21 -8.94
C CYS A 275 8.62 -0.96 -8.40
N ALA A 276 7.85 0.07 -8.06
CA ALA A 276 8.38 1.37 -7.63
C ALA A 276 9.35 1.28 -6.43
N TRP A 277 9.21 0.28 -5.55
CA TRP A 277 10.09 0.06 -4.40
C TRP A 277 11.52 -0.39 -4.79
N SER A 278 11.71 -1.05 -5.93
CA SER A 278 13.03 -1.55 -6.37
C SER A 278 13.77 -0.56 -7.28
N LYS A 279 13.03 0.28 -8.03
CA LYS A 279 13.61 1.21 -9.02
C LYS A 279 14.04 2.53 -8.37
N ALA A 280 15.32 2.88 -8.47
CA ALA A 280 15.91 4.07 -7.82
C ALA A 280 15.12 5.37 -8.07
N LYS A 281 14.68 5.61 -9.31
CA LYS A 281 13.90 6.81 -9.69
C LYS A 281 12.50 6.85 -9.07
N LEU A 282 11.94 5.70 -8.68
CA LEU A 282 10.57 5.59 -8.17
C LEU A 282 10.50 5.33 -6.66
N LYS A 283 11.63 5.15 -5.96
CA LYS A 283 11.64 4.84 -4.52
C LYS A 283 10.85 5.84 -3.67
N SER A 284 10.85 7.12 -4.05
CA SER A 284 10.08 8.18 -3.38
C SER A 284 8.57 7.95 -3.40
N ARG A 285 8.06 7.18 -4.36
CA ARG A 285 6.66 6.79 -4.49
C ARG A 285 6.25 5.71 -3.48
N SER A 286 7.19 4.85 -3.04
CA SER A 286 6.89 3.64 -2.25
C SER A 286 7.38 3.70 -0.80
N LYS A 287 7.18 4.86 -0.14
CA LYS A 287 7.71 5.13 1.21
C LYS A 287 7.22 4.12 2.25
N ASN A 288 5.95 3.72 2.23
CA ASN A 288 5.40 2.80 3.23
C ASN A 288 5.83 1.35 2.97
N VAL A 289 5.95 0.95 1.71
CA VAL A 289 6.51 -0.36 1.34
C VAL A 289 7.96 -0.47 1.81
N LEU A 290 8.79 0.55 1.52
CA LEU A 290 10.18 0.61 1.97
C LEU A 290 10.27 0.58 3.50
N LYS A 291 9.40 1.32 4.20
CA LYS A 291 9.35 1.31 5.66
C LYS A 291 9.13 -0.10 6.25
N ILE A 292 8.26 -0.91 5.65
CA ILE A 292 8.04 -2.30 6.10
C ILE A 292 9.27 -3.17 5.84
N ILE A 293 9.93 -3.00 4.69
CA ILE A 293 11.16 -3.72 4.34
C ILE A 293 12.28 -3.35 5.34
N ASP A 294 12.46 -2.06 5.61
CA ASP A 294 13.47 -1.57 6.55
C ASP A 294 13.19 -2.09 7.96
N ARG A 295 11.94 -2.07 8.40
CA ARG A 295 11.53 -2.62 9.71
C ARG A 295 11.74 -4.12 9.79
N PHE A 296 11.45 -4.89 8.73
CA PHE A 296 11.75 -6.31 8.66
C PHE A 296 13.24 -6.59 8.89
N ASN A 297 14.11 -5.86 8.16
CA ASN A 297 15.56 -6.00 8.27
C ASN A 297 16.06 -5.57 9.65
N GLN A 298 15.56 -4.45 10.18
CA GLN A 298 15.90 -3.94 11.51
C GLN A 298 15.57 -4.98 12.59
N ILE A 299 14.37 -5.55 12.58
CA ILE A 299 13.95 -6.60 13.54
C ILE A 299 14.84 -7.83 13.42
N SER A 300 15.11 -8.29 12.19
CA SER A 300 15.93 -9.47 11.95
C SER A 300 17.36 -9.33 12.49
N ASN A 301 17.99 -8.19 12.19
CA ASN A 301 19.34 -7.87 12.67
C ASN A 301 19.37 -7.62 14.18
N SER A 302 18.35 -6.95 14.74
CA SER A 302 18.28 -6.68 16.18
C SER A 302 18.14 -7.97 16.98
N ILE A 303 17.31 -8.92 16.53
CA ILE A 303 17.18 -10.24 17.16
C ILE A 303 18.52 -10.98 17.13
N SER A 304 19.18 -10.98 15.97
CA SER A 304 20.50 -11.59 15.82
C SER A 304 21.50 -10.97 16.80
N TYR A 305 21.55 -9.64 16.89
CA TYR A 305 22.38 -8.92 17.85
C TYR A 305 22.06 -9.28 19.31
N LEU A 306 20.78 -9.34 19.70
CA LEU A 306 20.37 -9.66 21.06
C LEU A 306 20.83 -11.06 21.50
N ILE A 307 20.87 -12.02 20.58
CA ILE A 307 21.40 -13.37 20.83
C ILE A 307 22.93 -13.30 20.95
N LEU A 308 23.61 -12.69 19.98
CA LEU A 308 25.08 -12.66 19.89
C LEU A 308 25.73 -11.85 21.01
N LYS A 309 25.07 -10.81 21.52
CA LYS A 309 25.56 -9.99 22.64
C LYS A 309 25.76 -10.80 23.93
N LYS A 310 25.14 -11.98 24.06
CA LYS A 310 25.30 -12.83 25.23
C LYS A 310 26.49 -13.78 25.06
N GLY A 311 27.56 -13.52 25.80
CA GLY A 311 28.78 -14.32 25.72
C GLY A 311 28.64 -15.76 26.22
N LYS A 312 27.73 -16.04 27.17
CA LYS A 312 27.55 -17.38 27.75
C LYS A 312 26.45 -18.19 27.05
N ILE A 313 26.67 -19.47 26.75
CA ILE A 313 25.67 -20.37 26.12
C ILE A 313 24.33 -20.31 26.84
N LYS A 314 24.30 -20.49 28.18
CA LYS A 314 23.05 -20.47 28.96
C LYS A 314 22.25 -19.18 28.79
N GLN A 315 22.93 -18.04 28.65
CA GLN A 315 22.28 -16.75 28.42
C GLN A 315 21.75 -16.66 27.00
N ARG A 316 22.51 -17.12 25.99
CA ARG A 316 22.05 -17.19 24.59
C ARG A 316 20.80 -18.06 24.45
N VAL A 317 20.79 -19.23 25.08
CA VAL A 317 19.63 -20.14 25.11
C VAL A 317 18.40 -19.46 25.71
N LYS A 318 18.57 -18.65 26.78
CA LYS A 318 17.46 -17.87 27.36
C LYS A 318 16.89 -16.86 26.35
N VAL A 319 17.74 -16.15 25.60
CA VAL A 319 17.29 -15.24 24.54
C VAL A 319 16.59 -16.01 23.43
N LEU A 320 17.19 -17.10 22.96
CA LEU A 320 16.65 -17.93 21.88
C LEU A 320 15.27 -18.50 22.24
N LYS A 321 15.09 -18.98 23.47
CA LYS A 321 13.79 -19.44 24.00
C LYS A 321 12.74 -18.32 23.98
N MET A 322 13.10 -17.12 24.44
CA MET A 322 12.21 -15.96 24.40
C MET A 322 11.80 -15.62 22.96
N VAL A 323 12.76 -15.55 22.04
CA VAL A 323 12.53 -15.24 20.62
C VAL A 323 11.62 -16.26 19.95
N ILE A 324 11.80 -17.56 20.22
CA ILE A 324 10.93 -18.62 19.69
C ILE A 324 9.52 -18.51 20.25
N ASN A 325 9.36 -18.20 21.54
CA ASN A 325 8.04 -17.97 22.13
C ASN A 325 7.35 -16.74 21.50
N VAL A 326 8.08 -15.64 21.28
CA VAL A 326 7.54 -14.47 20.56
C VAL A 326 7.09 -14.87 19.15
N ALA A 327 7.88 -15.67 18.42
CA ALA A 327 7.52 -16.17 17.10
C ALA A 327 6.23 -17.02 17.12
N GLU A 328 6.06 -17.87 18.12
CA GLU A 328 4.84 -18.65 18.30
C GLU A 328 3.61 -17.75 18.54
N HIS A 329 3.74 -16.71 19.36
CA HIS A 329 2.65 -15.73 19.55
C HIS A 329 2.38 -14.90 18.29
N LEU A 330 3.40 -14.52 17.52
CA LEU A 330 3.22 -13.84 16.23
C LEU A 330 2.46 -14.72 15.22
N TYR A 331 2.76 -16.03 15.19
CA TYR A 331 1.99 -17.01 14.40
C TYR A 331 0.53 -17.06 14.84
N ASN A 332 0.25 -17.13 16.15
CA ASN A 332 -1.12 -17.16 16.69
C ASN A 332 -1.88 -15.84 16.44
N LEU A 333 -1.17 -14.71 16.35
CA LEU A 333 -1.71 -13.41 15.99
C LEU A 333 -1.83 -13.19 14.48
N ASN A 334 -1.49 -14.17 13.63
CA ASN A 334 -1.44 -14.01 12.18
C ASN A 334 -0.54 -12.85 11.71
N ASN A 335 0.47 -12.46 12.50
CA ASN A 335 1.47 -11.49 12.08
C ASN A 335 2.63 -12.23 11.39
N PHE A 336 2.38 -12.64 10.15
CA PHE A 336 3.33 -13.40 9.35
C PHE A 336 4.54 -12.57 8.93
N ASN A 337 4.41 -11.25 8.78
CA ASN A 337 5.55 -10.40 8.41
C ASN A 337 6.63 -10.40 9.50
N SER A 338 6.25 -10.17 10.75
CA SER A 338 7.21 -10.22 11.87
C SER A 338 7.62 -11.64 12.23
N LEU A 339 6.74 -12.63 12.10
CA LEU A 339 7.15 -14.03 12.20
C LEU A 339 8.29 -14.34 11.21
N ASN A 340 8.15 -13.94 9.94
CA ASN A 340 9.20 -14.14 8.95
C ASN A 340 10.47 -13.33 9.28
N SER A 341 10.34 -12.14 9.88
CA SER A 341 11.51 -11.36 10.33
C SER A 341 12.31 -12.11 11.40
N VAL A 342 11.62 -12.69 12.38
CA VAL A 342 12.21 -13.53 13.44
C VAL A 342 12.84 -14.78 12.85
N MET A 343 12.13 -15.48 11.96
CA MET A 343 12.64 -16.70 11.35
C MET A 343 13.84 -16.43 10.42
N ALA A 344 13.87 -15.29 9.74
CA ALA A 344 15.03 -14.84 8.97
C ALA A 344 16.24 -14.59 9.87
N ALA A 345 16.06 -14.03 11.07
CA ALA A 345 17.15 -13.84 12.03
C ALA A 345 17.75 -15.18 12.43
N LEU A 346 16.90 -16.16 12.76
CA LEU A 346 17.33 -17.50 13.17
C LEU A 346 17.93 -18.33 12.03
N ALA A 347 17.56 -18.02 10.79
CA ALA A 347 18.12 -18.64 9.58
C ALA A 347 19.38 -17.93 9.06
N SER A 348 19.71 -16.74 9.56
CA SER A 348 20.91 -16.00 9.17
C SER A 348 22.17 -16.82 9.41
N SER A 349 23.20 -16.63 8.58
CA SER A 349 24.47 -17.36 8.70
C SER A 349 25.13 -17.18 10.07
N ALA A 350 24.98 -15.99 10.67
CA ALA A 350 25.52 -15.65 11.99
C ALA A 350 24.85 -16.46 13.13
N ILE A 351 23.55 -16.77 13.03
CA ILE A 351 22.83 -17.50 14.06
C ILE A 351 22.79 -19.00 13.76
N TYR A 352 22.54 -19.39 12.51
CA TYR A 352 22.39 -20.78 12.08
C TYR A 352 23.61 -21.66 12.41
N ARG A 353 24.80 -21.05 12.48
CA ARG A 353 26.06 -21.73 12.81
C ARG A 353 26.27 -22.03 14.28
N LEU A 354 25.48 -21.44 15.20
CA LEU A 354 25.66 -21.57 16.66
C LEU A 354 25.22 -22.95 17.20
N LYS A 355 25.86 -24.03 16.74
CA LYS A 355 25.40 -25.41 16.97
C LYS A 355 25.35 -25.77 18.45
N PHE A 356 26.27 -25.24 19.26
CA PHE A 356 26.30 -25.52 20.69
C PHE A 356 25.13 -24.84 21.42
N THR A 357 24.82 -23.60 21.05
CA THR A 357 23.65 -22.90 21.57
C THR A 357 22.34 -23.62 21.23
N PHE A 358 22.16 -24.07 20.00
CA PHE A 358 20.93 -24.77 19.59
C PHE A 358 20.80 -26.16 20.24
N LYS A 359 21.91 -26.84 20.55
CA LYS A 359 21.91 -28.16 21.21
C LYS A 359 21.36 -28.08 22.65
N GLU A 360 21.59 -26.97 23.35
CA GLU A 360 21.12 -26.73 24.71
C GLU A 360 19.66 -26.18 24.77
N LEU A 361 19.01 -26.03 23.63
CA LEU A 361 17.62 -25.57 23.57
C LEU A 361 16.67 -26.68 24.06
N PRO A 362 15.70 -26.39 24.94
CA PRO A 362 14.78 -27.43 25.40
C PRO A 362 13.91 -27.98 24.27
N ASN A 363 13.55 -29.27 24.35
CA ASN A 363 12.79 -29.99 23.32
C ASN A 363 11.50 -29.27 22.90
N LYS A 364 10.75 -28.68 23.85
CA LYS A 364 9.54 -27.91 23.55
C LYS A 364 9.82 -26.77 22.56
N GLN A 365 10.83 -25.95 22.83
CA GLN A 365 11.20 -24.84 21.95
C GLN A 365 11.75 -25.33 20.60
N LEU A 366 12.48 -26.45 20.59
CA LEU A 366 12.98 -27.03 19.36
C LEU A 366 11.85 -27.49 18.42
N GLU A 367 10.82 -28.14 18.97
CA GLU A 367 9.64 -28.55 18.20
C GLU A 367 8.82 -27.35 17.71
N THR A 368 8.62 -26.33 18.55
CA THR A 368 7.99 -25.07 18.12
C THR A 368 8.78 -24.42 16.98
N PHE A 369 10.11 -24.35 17.08
CA PHE A 369 10.96 -23.80 16.03
C PHE A 369 10.86 -24.60 14.71
N LYS A 370 10.86 -25.93 14.77
CA LYS A 370 10.67 -26.80 13.59
C LYS A 370 9.30 -26.56 12.94
N LYS A 371 8.23 -26.50 13.73
CA LYS A 371 6.87 -26.19 13.25
C LYS A 371 6.83 -24.85 12.53
N LEU A 372 7.33 -23.79 13.15
CA LEU A 372 7.35 -22.45 12.56
C LEU A 372 8.21 -22.38 11.29
N LYS A 373 9.33 -23.10 11.26
CA LYS A 373 10.18 -23.22 10.06
C LYS A 373 9.45 -23.84 8.88
N GLN A 374 8.54 -24.80 9.12
CA GLN A 374 7.71 -25.37 8.04
C GLN A 374 6.65 -24.39 7.54
N VAL A 375 6.08 -23.58 8.43
CA VAL A 375 5.07 -22.55 8.06
C VAL A 375 5.67 -21.50 7.12
N VAL A 376 6.87 -21.02 7.41
CA VAL A 376 7.53 -19.94 6.64
C VAL A 376 8.34 -20.44 5.44
N LYS A 377 8.31 -21.75 5.16
CA LYS A 377 9.13 -22.37 4.13
C LYS A 377 8.71 -21.88 2.74
N GLY A 378 9.70 -21.47 1.93
CA GLY A 378 9.49 -20.94 0.58
C GLY A 378 9.28 -21.98 -0.54
N ASP A 379 9.18 -23.27 -0.21
CA ASP A 379 9.06 -24.35 -1.20
C ASP A 379 7.87 -24.15 -2.14
N ASN A 380 8.06 -24.49 -3.42
CA ASN A 380 7.03 -24.39 -4.46
C ASN A 380 6.33 -23.02 -4.49
N ASN A 381 7.12 -21.92 -4.45
CA ASN A 381 6.61 -20.54 -4.37
C ASN A 381 5.65 -20.34 -3.19
N PHE A 382 6.07 -20.74 -1.99
CA PHE A 382 5.31 -20.56 -0.75
C PHE A 382 3.92 -21.24 -0.76
N LYS A 383 3.76 -22.39 -1.44
CA LYS A 383 2.45 -23.07 -1.62
C LYS A 383 1.69 -23.26 -0.31
N ASN A 384 2.33 -23.83 0.71
CA ASN A 384 1.70 -24.10 2.01
C ASN A 384 1.32 -22.81 2.74
N TYR A 385 2.21 -21.81 2.71
CA TYR A 385 1.96 -20.50 3.30
C TYR A 385 0.77 -19.79 2.63
N ARG A 386 0.67 -19.84 1.30
CA ARG A 386 -0.46 -19.26 0.55
C ARG A 386 -1.78 -19.96 0.87
N GLN A 387 -1.78 -21.29 0.99
CA GLN A 387 -2.95 -22.06 1.41
C GLN A 387 -3.42 -21.66 2.81
N LEU A 388 -2.49 -21.55 3.77
CA LEU A 388 -2.77 -21.06 5.11
C LEU A 388 -3.36 -19.65 5.09
N LEU A 389 -2.72 -18.72 4.38
CA LEU A 389 -3.13 -17.32 4.32
C LEU A 389 -4.57 -17.17 3.79
N ASN A 390 -4.94 -17.94 2.76
CA ASN A 390 -6.29 -17.92 2.18
C ASN A 390 -7.41 -18.30 3.16
N GLN A 391 -7.10 -19.11 4.17
CA GLN A 391 -8.06 -19.55 5.20
C GLN A 391 -8.22 -18.53 6.34
N ILE A 392 -7.29 -17.57 6.45
CA ILE A 392 -7.25 -16.61 7.55
C ILE A 392 -8.11 -15.39 7.25
N GLN A 393 -8.87 -14.95 8.25
CA GLN A 393 -9.59 -13.68 8.23
C GLN A 393 -8.83 -12.61 9.02
N PRO A 394 -8.97 -11.32 8.66
CA PRO A 394 -8.40 -10.23 9.43
C PRO A 394 -8.82 -10.25 10.93
N PRO A 395 -7.95 -9.79 11.87
CA PRO A 395 -6.66 -9.14 11.64
C PRO A 395 -5.55 -10.12 11.27
N CYS A 396 -4.71 -9.72 10.32
CA CYS A 396 -3.57 -10.49 9.81
C CYS A 396 -2.60 -9.53 9.12
N ILE A 397 -1.30 -9.74 9.30
CA ILE A 397 -0.25 -9.04 8.53
C ILE A 397 0.47 -10.09 7.70
N PRO A 398 0.17 -10.19 6.38
CA PRO A 398 0.86 -11.13 5.53
C PRO A 398 2.35 -10.81 5.39
N PHE A 399 3.16 -11.81 5.06
CA PHE A 399 4.55 -11.58 4.68
C PHE A 399 4.61 -10.89 3.32
N MET A 400 5.01 -9.61 3.32
CA MET A 400 4.99 -8.77 2.13
C MET A 400 5.92 -9.27 1.02
N GLY A 401 7.00 -9.98 1.34
CA GLY A 401 7.96 -10.50 0.36
C GLY A 401 7.32 -11.40 -0.71
N VAL A 402 6.27 -12.16 -0.35
CA VAL A 402 5.51 -12.99 -1.30
C VAL A 402 4.78 -12.14 -2.33
N PHE A 403 4.05 -11.11 -1.86
CA PHE A 403 3.29 -10.23 -2.75
C PHE A 403 4.19 -9.36 -3.62
N LEU A 404 5.30 -8.85 -3.08
CA LEU A 404 6.27 -8.08 -3.86
C LEU A 404 6.95 -8.95 -4.92
N SER A 405 7.22 -10.22 -4.64
CA SER A 405 7.75 -11.17 -5.63
C SER A 405 6.73 -11.45 -6.73
N ASP A 406 5.46 -11.66 -6.39
CA ASP A 406 4.39 -11.86 -7.38
C ASP A 406 4.25 -10.65 -8.31
N LEU A 407 4.23 -9.44 -7.75
CA LEU A 407 4.17 -8.21 -8.54
C LEU A 407 5.39 -8.07 -9.45
N THR A 408 6.58 -8.42 -8.97
CA THR A 408 7.80 -8.42 -9.79
C THR A 408 7.68 -9.41 -10.96
N PHE A 409 7.24 -10.64 -10.68
CA PHE A 409 7.01 -11.66 -11.72
C PHE A 409 5.96 -11.24 -12.75
N ILE A 410 4.88 -10.59 -12.31
CA ILE A 410 3.85 -10.06 -13.21
C ILE A 410 4.43 -8.94 -14.08
N GLU A 411 5.22 -8.04 -13.48
CA GLU A 411 5.83 -6.91 -14.19
C GLU A 411 6.84 -7.37 -15.24
N ASP A 412 7.73 -8.29 -14.89
CA ASP A 412 8.80 -8.80 -15.78
C ASP A 412 8.26 -9.77 -16.84
N GLY A 413 7.24 -10.57 -16.50
CA GLY A 413 6.68 -11.60 -17.38
C GLY A 413 5.62 -11.10 -18.37
N ASN A 414 5.13 -9.87 -18.23
CA ASN A 414 4.05 -9.34 -19.07
C ASN A 414 4.42 -7.95 -19.64
N PRO A 415 4.38 -7.77 -20.97
CA PRO A 415 4.62 -6.45 -21.56
C PRO A 415 3.53 -5.46 -21.14
N ASP A 416 3.90 -4.20 -20.93
CA ASP A 416 2.95 -3.12 -20.60
C ASP A 416 2.00 -2.83 -21.76
N TYR A 417 2.51 -2.94 -23.00
CA TYR A 417 1.77 -2.62 -24.22
C TYR A 417 1.97 -3.70 -25.29
N PHE A 418 0.91 -3.95 -26.06
CA PHE A 418 0.98 -4.63 -27.36
C PHE A 418 0.96 -3.61 -28.49
N LYS A 419 1.63 -3.92 -29.61
CA LYS A 419 1.75 -3.03 -30.79
C LYS A 419 2.15 -1.58 -30.43
N ARG A 420 2.90 -1.38 -29.32
CA ARG A 420 3.34 -0.09 -28.75
C ARG A 420 2.23 0.92 -28.36
N ARG A 421 0.94 0.54 -28.42
CA ARG A 421 -0.20 1.43 -28.12
C ARG A 421 -1.27 0.80 -27.24
N LEU A 422 -1.46 -0.52 -27.33
CA LEU A 422 -2.54 -1.22 -26.64
C LEU A 422 -2.12 -1.61 -25.22
N ILE A 423 -2.72 -0.98 -24.22
CA ILE A 423 -2.48 -1.27 -22.80
C ILE A 423 -2.86 -2.72 -22.52
N ASN A 424 -1.97 -3.46 -21.87
CA ASN A 424 -2.21 -4.84 -21.47
C ASN A 424 -3.16 -4.92 -20.26
N VAL A 425 -4.44 -5.13 -20.53
CA VAL A 425 -5.49 -5.18 -19.50
C VAL A 425 -5.41 -6.48 -18.69
N LEU A 426 -4.89 -7.57 -19.26
CA LEU A 426 -4.64 -8.81 -18.51
C LEU A 426 -3.58 -8.59 -17.42
N LYS A 427 -2.48 -7.90 -17.74
CA LYS A 427 -1.47 -7.49 -16.75
C LYS A 427 -2.09 -6.66 -15.63
N CYS A 428 -2.92 -5.68 -15.98
CA CYS A 428 -3.63 -4.85 -15.00
C CYS A 428 -4.54 -5.69 -14.07
N ASN A 429 -5.22 -6.72 -14.59
CA ASN A 429 -6.05 -7.62 -13.78
C ASN A 429 -5.21 -8.46 -12.81
N LEU A 430 -4.03 -8.94 -13.23
CA LEU A 430 -3.12 -9.69 -12.37
C LEU A 430 -2.60 -8.80 -11.22
N ILE A 431 -2.12 -7.60 -11.55
CA ILE A 431 -1.68 -6.60 -10.56
C ILE A 431 -2.82 -6.28 -9.60
N TYR A 432 -4.03 -6.03 -10.12
CA TYR A 432 -5.21 -5.77 -9.32
C TYR A 432 -5.49 -6.90 -8.33
N GLY A 433 -5.48 -8.14 -8.78
CA GLY A 433 -5.75 -9.30 -7.92
C GLY A 433 -4.77 -9.44 -6.76
N THR A 434 -3.49 -9.12 -6.99
CA THR A 434 -2.46 -9.15 -5.94
C THR A 434 -2.64 -8.03 -4.92
N ILE A 435 -2.91 -6.79 -5.39
CA ILE A 435 -3.15 -5.65 -4.49
C ILE A 435 -4.47 -5.78 -3.72
N GLU A 436 -5.52 -6.30 -4.35
CA GLU A 436 -6.82 -6.56 -3.70
C GLU A 436 -6.67 -7.51 -2.51
N GLN A 437 -5.81 -8.53 -2.63
CA GLN A 437 -5.49 -9.41 -1.51
C GLN A 437 -4.76 -8.69 -0.36
N ILE A 438 -3.82 -7.78 -0.66
CA ILE A 438 -3.17 -6.96 0.36
C ILE A 438 -4.22 -6.11 1.09
N GLN A 439 -5.08 -5.42 0.34
CA GLN A 439 -6.12 -4.56 0.89
C GLN A 439 -7.11 -5.33 1.76
N ARG A 440 -7.45 -6.58 1.43
CA ARG A 440 -8.30 -7.46 2.27
C ARG A 440 -7.78 -7.54 3.70
N TYR A 441 -6.47 -7.63 3.90
CA TYR A 441 -5.85 -7.72 5.23
C TYR A 441 -5.67 -6.37 5.92
N GLN A 442 -5.74 -5.24 5.19
CA GLN A 442 -5.65 -3.89 5.76
C GLN A 442 -6.96 -3.42 6.43
N ILE A 443 -8.08 -4.12 6.23
CA ILE A 443 -9.42 -3.65 6.65
C ILE A 443 -9.61 -3.60 8.17
N LYS A 444 -9.05 -4.57 8.92
CA LYS A 444 -9.31 -4.74 10.35
C LYS A 444 -8.00 -4.73 11.15
N ALA A 445 -7.87 -3.74 12.03
CA ALA A 445 -6.78 -3.65 13.00
C ALA A 445 -6.89 -4.71 14.10
N TYR A 446 -5.80 -4.93 14.81
CA TYR A 446 -5.77 -5.77 16.01
C TYR A 446 -6.59 -5.14 17.14
N ASN A 447 -7.37 -5.96 17.85
CA ASN A 447 -8.05 -5.56 19.07
C ASN A 447 -7.09 -5.72 20.27
N LEU A 448 -6.14 -4.79 20.42
CA LEU A 448 -5.08 -4.84 21.43
C LEU A 448 -4.79 -3.43 21.97
N HIS A 449 -4.46 -3.35 23.25
CA HIS A 449 -4.09 -2.09 23.89
C HIS A 449 -2.62 -1.72 23.62
N PRO A 450 -2.32 -0.50 23.15
CA PRO A 450 -0.94 -0.03 23.01
C PRO A 450 -0.31 0.25 24.37
N VAL A 451 0.93 -0.20 24.57
CA VAL A 451 1.76 0.13 25.74
C VAL A 451 2.98 0.94 25.27
N TYR A 452 2.91 2.27 25.42
CA TYR A 452 3.86 3.20 24.79
C TYR A 452 5.33 2.93 25.12
N GLN A 453 5.63 2.54 26.37
CA GLN A 453 6.99 2.19 26.79
C GLN A 453 7.54 0.99 26.00
N PHE A 454 6.70 0.00 25.68
CA PHE A 454 7.11 -1.15 24.88
C PHE A 454 7.23 -0.80 23.41
N LEU A 455 6.33 0.05 22.90
CA LEU A 455 6.40 0.55 21.53
C LEU A 455 7.71 1.30 21.28
N GLU A 456 8.10 2.19 22.20
CA GLU A 456 9.36 2.94 22.13
C GLU A 456 10.57 2.00 22.17
N LEU A 457 10.56 1.00 23.08
CA LEU A 457 11.62 0.01 23.16
C LEU A 457 11.76 -0.81 21.87
N LEU A 458 10.64 -1.22 21.25
CA LEU A 458 10.61 -1.98 20.00
C LEU A 458 11.04 -1.17 18.78
N GLN A 459 10.85 0.15 18.81
CA GLN A 459 11.31 1.05 17.73
C GLN A 459 12.81 1.33 17.81
N ASN A 460 13.37 1.36 19.02
CA ASN A 460 14.76 1.72 19.30
C ASN A 460 15.65 0.51 19.62
N LEU A 461 15.33 -0.67 19.07
CA LEU A 461 16.16 -1.85 19.30
C LEU A 461 17.56 -1.67 18.69
N PRO A 462 18.62 -2.09 19.42
CA PRO A 462 19.97 -2.03 18.91
C PRO A 462 20.15 -3.03 17.76
N THR A 463 20.82 -2.58 16.70
CA THR A 463 21.05 -3.36 15.49
C THR A 463 22.49 -3.21 15.02
N LEU A 464 22.99 -4.21 14.30
CA LEU A 464 24.27 -4.20 13.62
C LEU A 464 24.05 -4.68 12.19
N ASP A 465 24.98 -4.36 11.29
CA ASP A 465 24.93 -4.91 9.93
C ASP A 465 25.26 -6.42 9.90
N SER A 466 24.97 -7.07 8.78
CA SER A 466 25.14 -8.51 8.65
C SER A 466 26.59 -8.98 8.76
N GLU A 467 27.57 -8.16 8.39
CA GLU A 467 29.00 -8.49 8.47
C GLU A 467 29.48 -8.44 9.92
N GLN A 468 29.13 -7.38 10.63
CA GLN A 468 29.38 -7.22 12.07
C GLN A 468 28.76 -8.35 12.88
N LEU A 469 27.51 -8.73 12.58
CA LEU A 469 26.84 -9.86 13.22
C LEU A 469 27.58 -11.17 12.97
N TYR A 470 28.08 -11.38 11.75
CA TYR A 470 28.84 -12.59 11.44
C TYR A 470 30.19 -12.64 12.17
N SER A 471 30.90 -11.52 12.27
CA SER A 471 32.15 -11.41 13.04
C SER A 471 31.90 -11.72 14.52
N LEU A 472 30.88 -11.12 15.15
CA LEU A 472 30.51 -11.44 16.54
C LEU A 472 30.18 -12.92 16.72
N SER A 473 29.52 -13.54 15.75
CA SER A 473 29.24 -14.98 15.78
C SER A 473 30.51 -15.83 15.81
N LEU A 474 31.52 -15.46 15.04
CA LEU A 474 32.82 -16.15 15.02
C LEU A 474 33.58 -16.00 16.34
N GLU A 475 33.44 -14.87 17.02
CA GLU A 475 34.07 -14.66 18.32
C GLU A 475 33.43 -15.52 19.43
N ILE A 476 32.11 -15.67 19.42
CA ILE A 476 31.40 -16.42 20.48
C ILE A 476 31.42 -17.93 20.30
N GLU A 477 31.41 -18.43 19.05
CA GLU A 477 31.52 -19.85 18.70
C GLU A 477 32.48 -19.99 17.50
N PRO A 478 33.80 -20.03 17.72
CA PRO A 478 34.78 -20.11 16.64
C PRO A 478 34.61 -21.36 15.75
N LYS A 479 35.13 -21.29 14.51
CA LYS A 479 35.16 -22.47 13.63
C LYS A 479 36.01 -23.55 14.28
N ASN A 480 35.53 -24.79 14.27
CA ASN A 480 36.19 -25.97 14.85
C ASN A 480 36.40 -25.93 16.37
N ALA A 481 35.76 -25.01 17.10
CA ALA A 481 35.83 -24.98 18.55
C ALA A 481 35.19 -26.22 19.18
N SER A 482 35.78 -26.71 20.27
CA SER A 482 35.18 -27.76 21.11
C SER A 482 34.15 -27.16 22.08
N GLN A 483 33.21 -27.97 22.60
CA GLN A 483 32.18 -27.48 23.52
C GLN A 483 32.79 -26.85 24.80
N ASN A 484 33.97 -27.31 25.22
CA ASN A 484 34.67 -26.82 26.41
C ASN A 484 35.35 -25.46 26.21
N GLU A 485 35.58 -25.04 24.96
CA GLU A 485 36.19 -23.76 24.61
C GLU A 485 35.16 -22.61 24.52
N ILE A 486 33.87 -22.95 24.60
CA ILE A 486 32.78 -21.99 24.41
C ILE A 486 32.22 -21.58 25.77
N LYS A 487 32.23 -20.26 26.00
CA LYS A 487 31.81 -19.62 27.25
C LYS A 487 30.32 -19.74 27.57
#